data_AF-A0A6F8ZUA4-F1
#
_entry.id   AF-A0A6F8ZUA4-F1
#
_cell.length_a   1.000
_cell.length_b   1.000
_cell.length_c   1.000
_cell.angle_alpha   90.00
_cell.angle_beta   90.00
_cell.angle_gamma   90.00
#
_symmetry.space_group_name_H-M   'P 1'
#
loop_
_entity.id
_entity.type
_entity.pdbx_description
1 polymer ?
#
loop_
_entity_poly.entity_id
_entity_poly.type
_entity_poly.pdbx_seq_one_letter_code
_entity_poly.pdbx_strand_id
1 'polypeptide(L)'
;VVYWEDDTKPDTVGKVRISANYSAVNMTGLKANTQYYLAVSTFNTAGTGPQSTPINATTKKPPPGQPPLNVEWTMIGSLLTLHWDPVIAMETEAEVIGYLVMLRRHRYNEVNSIITNKTRMELTLSPNDNYLIQIKALSDGGEGVGSEPIHIHKL
;
A
#
# COMPACT_ATOMS: atom_id res chain seq x y z
N VAL A 1 22.50 0.06 -9.70
CA VAL A 1 21.37 0.49 -10.56
C VAL A 1 21.35 2.00 -10.60
N VAL A 2 21.31 2.56 -11.81
CA VAL A 2 20.99 3.97 -12.05
C VAL A 2 19.56 4.05 -12.57
N TYR A 3 18.81 5.08 -12.18
CA TYR A 3 17.48 5.33 -12.73
C TYR A 3 17.22 6.83 -12.89
N TRP A 4 16.41 7.19 -13.89
CA TRP A 4 16.05 8.58 -14.20
C TRP A 4 14.64 8.66 -14.81
N GLU A 5 14.02 9.83 -14.70
CA GLU A 5 12.72 10.15 -15.33
C GLU A 5 12.97 10.53 -16.80
N ASP A 6 12.02 10.25 -17.70
CA ASP A 6 12.15 10.50 -19.16
C ASP A 6 12.58 11.94 -19.49
N ASP A 7 12.02 12.92 -18.77
CA ASP A 7 12.27 14.35 -18.98
C ASP A 7 13.48 14.90 -18.20
N THR A 8 14.26 14.06 -17.52
CA THR A 8 15.40 14.50 -16.71
C THR A 8 16.74 14.25 -17.41
N LYS A 9 17.61 15.28 -17.38
CA LYS A 9 19.03 15.12 -17.75
C LYS A 9 19.68 14.04 -16.88
N PRO A 10 20.67 13.27 -17.40
CA PRO A 10 21.38 12.20 -16.68
C PRO A 10 22.13 12.65 -15.41
N ASP A 11 22.11 13.94 -15.08
CA ASP A 11 22.67 14.49 -13.84
C ASP A 11 21.68 14.37 -12.64
N THR A 12 20.40 14.07 -12.90
CA THR A 12 19.35 13.86 -11.89
C THR A 12 19.09 12.36 -11.65
N VAL A 13 20.16 11.56 -11.71
CA VAL A 13 20.09 10.10 -11.63
C VAL A 13 20.04 9.65 -10.18
N GLY A 14 18.96 8.96 -9.83
CA GLY A 14 18.91 8.16 -8.61
C GLY A 14 19.85 6.95 -8.73
N LYS A 15 20.52 6.60 -7.64
CA LYS A 15 21.49 5.49 -7.60
C LYS A 15 21.22 4.57 -6.44
N VAL A 16 21.12 3.28 -6.73
CA VAL A 16 21.04 2.21 -5.72
C VAL A 16 22.20 1.25 -5.92
N ARG A 17 22.92 0.95 -4.83
CA ARG A 17 24.02 -0.02 -4.82
C ARG A 17 23.61 -1.23 -4.00
N ILE A 18 23.91 -2.42 -4.51
CA ILE A 18 23.73 -3.68 -3.80
C ILE A 18 25.05 -4.46 -3.79
N SER A 19 25.23 -5.26 -2.73
CA SER A 19 26.37 -6.16 -2.60
C SER A 19 26.29 -7.31 -3.59
N ALA A 20 27.44 -7.89 -3.94
CA ALA A 20 27.54 -8.95 -4.96
C ALA A 20 26.77 -10.25 -4.62
N ASN A 21 26.36 -10.45 -3.37
CA ASN A 21 25.53 -11.57 -2.94
C ASN A 21 24.02 -11.36 -3.22
N TYR A 22 23.63 -10.22 -3.79
CA TYR A 22 22.25 -9.94 -4.17
C TYR A 22 22.13 -9.75 -5.69
N SER A 23 21.09 -10.34 -6.27
CA SER A 23 20.73 -10.19 -7.69
C SER A 23 19.46 -9.36 -7.90
N ALA A 24 18.83 -8.89 -6.82
CA ALA A 24 17.59 -8.13 -6.84
C ALA A 24 17.66 -6.95 -5.86
N VAL A 25 16.92 -5.88 -6.19
CA VAL A 25 16.79 -4.70 -5.32
C VAL A 25 15.43 -4.05 -5.49
N ASN A 26 14.85 -3.62 -4.37
CA ASN A 26 13.62 -2.82 -4.38
C ASN A 26 13.97 -1.34 -4.37
N MET A 27 13.52 -0.61 -5.39
CA MET A 27 13.62 0.84 -5.45
C MET A 27 12.38 1.45 -4.81
N THR A 28 12.58 2.37 -3.87
CA THR A 28 11.52 3.02 -3.09
C THR A 28 11.58 4.54 -3.26
N GLY A 29 10.50 5.25 -2.93
CA GLY A 29 10.46 6.72 -3.04
C GLY A 29 10.35 7.25 -4.47
N LEU A 30 9.94 6.42 -5.43
CA LEU A 30 9.66 6.83 -6.80
C LEU A 30 8.33 7.59 -6.87
N LYS A 31 8.21 8.53 -7.80
CA LYS A 31 6.93 9.20 -8.06
C LYS A 31 5.94 8.21 -8.66
N ALA A 32 4.68 8.31 -8.25
CA ALA A 32 3.61 7.48 -8.79
C ALA A 32 3.29 7.88 -10.24
N ASN A 33 2.71 6.95 -11.01
CA ASN A 33 2.33 7.14 -12.42
C ASN A 33 3.41 7.80 -13.29
N THR A 34 4.69 7.44 -13.08
CA THR A 34 5.84 8.09 -13.71
C THR A 34 6.69 7.03 -14.42
N GLN A 35 7.08 7.32 -15.66
CA GLN A 35 7.97 6.45 -16.42
C GLN A 35 9.43 6.68 -16.00
N TYR A 36 10.10 5.59 -15.67
CA TYR A 36 11.51 5.55 -15.32
C TYR A 36 12.30 4.70 -16.31
N TYR A 37 13.51 5.13 -16.59
CA TYR A 37 14.54 4.34 -17.27
C TYR A 37 15.54 3.84 -16.26
N LEU A 38 16.05 2.63 -16.47
CA LEU A 38 16.93 1.93 -15.54
C LEU A 38 18.07 1.25 -16.29
N ALA A 39 19.28 1.36 -15.74
CA ALA A 39 20.43 0.59 -16.21
C ALA A 39 21.23 0.03 -15.03
N VAL A 40 21.85 -1.13 -15.25
CA VAL A 40 22.67 -1.81 -14.26
C VAL A 40 24.13 -1.76 -14.70
N SER A 41 25.02 -1.50 -13.76
CA SER A 41 26.47 -1.55 -13.97
C SER A 41 27.11 -2.29 -12.81
N THR A 42 28.17 -3.04 -13.10
CA THR A 42 29.04 -3.60 -12.06
C THR A 42 29.96 -2.50 -11.52
N PHE A 43 30.48 -2.69 -10.31
CA PHE A 43 31.52 -1.82 -9.76
C PHE A 43 32.48 -2.63 -8.89
N ASN A 44 33.73 -2.21 -8.83
CA ASN A 44 34.75 -2.75 -7.95
C ASN A 44 35.67 -1.62 -7.46
N THR A 45 36.78 -1.96 -6.82
CA THR A 45 37.74 -0.98 -6.30
C THR A 45 38.42 -0.15 -7.40
N ALA A 46 38.46 -0.62 -8.64
CA ALA A 46 38.99 0.12 -9.79
C ALA A 46 37.98 1.10 -10.40
N GLY A 47 36.69 0.96 -10.09
CA GLY A 47 35.64 1.88 -10.55
C GLY A 47 34.34 1.21 -10.94
N THR A 48 33.51 1.96 -11.66
CA THR A 48 32.23 1.46 -12.21
C THR A 48 32.45 0.95 -13.64
N GLY A 49 31.99 -0.26 -13.94
CA GLY A 49 32.01 -0.84 -15.26
C GLY A 49 30.96 -0.23 -16.21
N PRO A 50 30.88 -0.71 -17.45
CA PRO A 50 29.89 -0.23 -18.41
C PRO A 50 28.46 -0.49 -17.92
N GLN A 51 27.54 0.38 -18.35
CA GLN A 51 26.10 0.20 -18.11
C GLN A 51 25.52 -0.79 -19.10
N SER A 52 24.52 -1.55 -18.65
CA SER A 52 23.65 -2.33 -19.52
C SER A 52 22.84 -1.43 -20.45
N THR A 53 22.25 -2.01 -21.51
CA THR A 53 21.17 -1.35 -22.25
C THR A 53 20.06 -0.92 -21.27
N PRO A 54 19.60 0.35 -21.33
CA PRO A 54 18.51 0.79 -20.46
C PRO A 54 17.20 0.05 -20.75
N ILE A 55 16.45 -0.25 -19.70
CA ILE A 55 15.05 -0.69 -19.76
C ILE A 55 14.15 0.41 -19.21
N ASN A 56 12.87 0.41 -19.55
CA ASN A 56 11.90 1.33 -18.97
C ASN A 56 10.77 0.61 -18.24
N ALA A 57 10.21 1.28 -17.24
CA ALA A 57 9.05 0.83 -16.49
C ALA A 57 8.27 2.03 -15.95
N THR A 58 6.95 1.93 -15.91
CA THR A 58 6.07 2.98 -15.36
C THR A 58 5.55 2.54 -14.01
N THR A 59 5.72 3.39 -13.00
CA THR A 59 5.15 3.15 -11.67
C THR A 59 3.62 3.20 -11.73
N LYS A 60 2.95 2.48 -10.84
CA LYS A 60 1.48 2.47 -10.77
C LYS A 60 0.92 3.84 -10.35
N LYS A 61 -0.34 4.11 -10.71
CA LYS A 61 -1.09 5.22 -10.12
C LYS A 61 -1.13 5.07 -8.59
N PRO A 62 -1.16 6.17 -7.82
CA PRO A 62 -1.28 6.08 -6.37
C PRO A 62 -2.62 5.44 -5.98
N PRO A 63 -2.74 4.83 -4.79
CA PRO A 63 -4.01 4.34 -4.29
C PRO A 63 -4.97 5.52 -4.00
N PRO A 64 -6.28 5.25 -3.85
CA PRO A 64 -7.26 6.28 -3.51
C PRO A 64 -6.87 7.10 -2.28
N GLY A 65 -6.88 8.42 -2.41
CA GLY A 65 -6.57 9.37 -1.34
C GLY A 65 -7.72 9.60 -0.36
N GLN A 66 -8.94 9.23 -0.74
CA GLN A 66 -10.15 9.33 0.06
C GLN A 66 -10.35 8.05 0.88
N PRO A 67 -10.72 8.18 2.17
CA PRO A 67 -11.09 7.03 2.98
C PRO A 67 -12.49 6.49 2.60
N PRO A 68 -12.82 5.24 2.96
CA PRO A 68 -14.19 4.77 2.97
C PRO A 68 -15.09 5.69 3.81
N LEU A 69 -16.23 6.07 3.25
CA LEU A 69 -17.22 6.96 3.87
C LEU A 69 -18.45 6.17 4.34
N ASN A 70 -19.30 6.84 5.13
CA ASN A 70 -20.55 6.27 5.66
C ASN A 70 -20.32 4.89 6.29
N VAL A 71 -19.26 4.80 7.08
CA VAL A 71 -18.89 3.59 7.79
C VAL A 71 -19.88 3.39 8.94
N GLU A 72 -20.79 2.46 8.74
CA GLU A 72 -21.81 2.07 9.68
C GLU A 72 -21.47 0.71 10.28
N TRP A 73 -21.88 0.51 11.51
CA TRP A 73 -21.68 -0.75 12.18
C TRP A 73 -22.81 -1.05 13.15
N THR A 74 -23.13 -2.33 13.27
CA THR A 74 -24.08 -2.86 14.24
C THR A 74 -23.47 -4.07 14.92
N MET A 75 -23.86 -4.31 16.16
CA MET A 75 -23.28 -5.38 16.96
C MET A 75 -24.40 -6.14 17.67
N ILE A 76 -24.44 -7.46 17.46
CA ILE A 76 -25.41 -8.37 18.06
C ILE A 76 -24.64 -9.51 18.75
N GLY A 77 -24.61 -9.49 20.09
CA GLY A 77 -23.86 -10.46 20.88
C GLY A 77 -22.35 -10.29 20.71
N SER A 78 -21.71 -11.15 19.92
CA SER A 78 -20.30 -11.05 19.52
C SER A 78 -20.10 -10.79 18.03
N LEU A 79 -21.20 -10.71 17.27
CA LEU A 79 -21.18 -10.51 15.82
C LEU A 79 -21.23 -9.01 15.51
N LEU A 80 -20.12 -8.48 15.00
CA LEU A 80 -20.02 -7.14 14.44
C LEU A 80 -20.29 -7.19 12.94
N THR A 81 -21.28 -6.43 12.48
CA THR A 81 -21.54 -6.22 11.06
C THR A 81 -21.09 -4.81 10.67
N LEU A 82 -20.18 -4.72 9.71
CA LEU A 82 -19.64 -3.48 9.14
C LEU A 82 -20.24 -3.26 7.76
N HIS A 83 -20.58 -2.01 7.45
CA HIS A 83 -20.98 -1.54 6.12
C HIS A 83 -20.30 -0.20 5.82
N TRP A 84 -19.96 0.06 4.57
CA TRP A 84 -19.40 1.33 4.12
C TRP A 84 -19.77 1.60 2.67
N ASP A 85 -19.64 2.84 2.23
CA ASP A 85 -19.87 3.17 0.83
C ASP A 85 -18.67 2.78 -0.05
N PRO A 86 -18.90 2.37 -1.30
CA PRO A 86 -17.83 2.12 -2.24
C PRO A 86 -16.92 3.34 -2.41
N VAL A 87 -15.61 3.15 -2.29
CA VAL A 87 -14.63 4.18 -2.64
C VAL A 87 -14.51 4.25 -4.15
N ILE A 88 -14.73 5.44 -4.71
CA ILE A 88 -14.61 5.70 -6.15
C ILE A 88 -13.27 6.40 -6.38
N ALA A 89 -12.37 5.78 -7.13
CA ALA A 89 -11.07 6.34 -7.49
C ALA A 89 -11.22 7.52 -8.46
N MET A 90 -10.39 8.54 -8.32
CA MET A 90 -10.27 9.60 -9.32
C MET A 90 -9.48 9.11 -10.54
N GLU A 91 -9.57 9.83 -11.67
CA GLU A 91 -8.82 9.47 -12.89
C GLU A 91 -7.29 9.37 -12.66
N THR A 92 -6.76 10.15 -11.72
CA THR A 92 -5.33 10.13 -11.38
C THR A 92 -4.95 9.02 -10.39
N GLU A 93 -5.90 8.23 -9.92
CA GLU A 93 -5.72 7.20 -8.89
C GLU A 93 -5.89 5.79 -9.49
N ALA A 94 -5.37 4.80 -8.78
CA ALA A 94 -5.56 3.39 -9.09
C ALA A 94 -6.98 2.94 -8.72
N GLU A 95 -7.57 2.10 -9.57
CA GLU A 95 -8.91 1.56 -9.35
C GLU A 95 -8.96 0.69 -8.08
N VAL A 96 -10.08 0.80 -7.35
CA VAL A 96 -10.32 0.00 -6.15
C VAL A 96 -10.60 -1.44 -6.54
N ILE A 97 -9.74 -2.36 -6.10
CA ILE A 97 -9.89 -3.81 -6.32
C ILE A 97 -10.44 -4.53 -5.08
N GLY A 98 -10.54 -3.83 -3.95
CA GLY A 98 -11.10 -4.36 -2.71
C GLY A 98 -10.84 -3.45 -1.51
N TYR A 99 -10.96 -4.02 -0.32
CA TYR A 99 -10.81 -3.35 0.96
C TYR A 99 -9.99 -4.20 1.93
N LEU A 100 -9.18 -3.53 2.72
CA LEU A 100 -8.44 -4.09 3.85
C LEU A 100 -9.13 -3.66 5.15
N VAL A 101 -9.65 -4.62 5.90
CA VAL A 101 -10.22 -4.40 7.24
C VAL A 101 -9.16 -4.77 8.27
N MET A 102 -8.66 -3.76 8.97
CA MET A 102 -7.67 -3.91 10.04
C MET A 102 -8.36 -3.92 11.39
N LEU A 103 -8.08 -4.94 12.20
CA LEU A 103 -8.63 -5.16 13.53
C LEU A 103 -7.47 -5.19 14.53
N ARG A 104 -7.37 -4.18 15.38
CA ARG A 104 -6.39 -4.13 16.47
C ARG A 104 -7.06 -4.49 17.79
N ARG A 105 -6.59 -5.56 18.43
CA ARG A 105 -7.05 -6.01 19.75
C ARG A 105 -6.16 -5.42 20.84
N HIS A 106 -6.73 -4.62 21.73
CA HIS A 106 -5.95 -3.85 22.72
C HIS A 106 -5.13 -4.74 23.67
N ARG A 107 -5.72 -5.84 24.18
CA ARG A 107 -5.10 -6.69 25.20
C ARG A 107 -3.81 -7.37 24.77
N TYR A 108 -3.67 -7.68 23.49
CA TYR A 108 -2.52 -8.42 22.95
C TYR A 108 -1.67 -7.56 22.01
N ASN A 109 -2.08 -6.31 21.76
CA ASN A 109 -1.53 -5.45 20.72
C ASN A 109 -1.42 -6.15 19.35
N GLU A 110 -2.33 -7.10 19.11
CA GLU A 110 -2.38 -7.91 17.90
C GLU A 110 -3.18 -7.15 16.84
N VAL A 111 -2.62 -7.07 15.63
CA VAL A 111 -3.28 -6.47 14.47
C VAL A 111 -3.54 -7.58 13.46
N ASN A 112 -4.83 -7.83 13.21
CA ASN A 112 -5.29 -8.76 12.19
C ASN A 112 -5.83 -7.99 11.00
N SER A 113 -5.54 -8.44 9.79
CA SER A 113 -5.97 -7.79 8.55
C SER A 113 -6.72 -8.78 7.66
N ILE A 114 -7.90 -8.37 7.19
CA ILE A 114 -8.77 -9.20 6.36
C ILE A 114 -9.05 -8.46 5.06
N ILE A 115 -8.88 -9.13 3.92
CA ILE A 115 -9.17 -8.55 2.60
C ILE A 115 -10.55 -9.00 2.14
N THR A 116 -11.31 -8.09 1.54
CA THR A 116 -12.62 -8.37 0.92
C THR A 116 -12.81 -7.53 -0.33
N ASN A 117 -13.58 -8.04 -1.30
CA ASN A 117 -14.04 -7.26 -2.45
C ASN A 117 -15.46 -6.71 -2.27
N LYS A 118 -16.05 -6.87 -1.08
CA LYS A 118 -17.38 -6.37 -0.72
C LYS A 118 -17.28 -5.13 0.16
N THR A 119 -18.33 -4.33 0.16
CA THR A 119 -18.50 -3.17 1.06
C THR A 119 -19.25 -3.50 2.36
N ARG A 120 -19.30 -4.79 2.70
CA ARG A 120 -19.86 -5.32 3.94
C ARG A 120 -18.98 -6.45 4.46
N MET A 121 -18.80 -6.49 5.77
CA MET A 121 -18.02 -7.53 6.46
C MET A 121 -18.69 -7.91 7.78
N GLU A 122 -18.62 -9.19 8.12
CA GLU A 122 -19.04 -9.71 9.43
C GLU A 122 -17.83 -10.24 10.17
N LEU A 123 -17.66 -9.81 11.43
CA LEU A 123 -16.55 -10.18 12.29
C LEU A 123 -17.09 -10.71 13.62
N THR A 124 -16.55 -11.84 14.07
CA THR A 124 -16.83 -12.35 15.43
C THR A 124 -15.76 -11.86 16.38
N LEU A 125 -16.13 -11.00 17.32
CA LEU A 125 -15.22 -10.44 18.31
C LEU A 125 -15.19 -11.29 19.58
N SER A 126 -14.02 -11.39 20.21
CA SER A 126 -13.94 -12.04 21.52
C SER A 126 -14.53 -11.13 22.60
N PRO A 127 -15.30 -11.67 23.56
CA PRO A 127 -15.83 -10.88 24.66
C PRO A 127 -14.71 -10.33 25.55
N ASN A 128 -15.00 -9.27 26.30
CA ASN A 128 -14.11 -8.63 27.29
C ASN A 128 -12.84 -7.95 26.76
N ASP A 129 -12.78 -7.58 25.49
CA ASP A 129 -11.68 -6.79 24.92
C ASP A 129 -12.14 -5.54 24.18
N ASN A 130 -11.21 -4.59 24.06
CA ASN A 130 -11.39 -3.40 23.23
C ASN A 130 -10.76 -3.63 21.86
N TYR A 131 -11.47 -3.19 20.82
CA TYR A 131 -11.03 -3.27 19.44
C TYR A 131 -11.01 -1.88 18.80
N LEU A 132 -9.99 -1.65 17.99
CA LEU A 132 -9.93 -0.54 17.06
C LEU A 132 -9.96 -1.12 15.64
N ILE A 133 -10.96 -0.72 14.87
CA ILE A 133 -11.18 -1.21 13.50
C ILE A 133 -11.00 -0.06 12.53
N GLN A 134 -10.27 -0.29 11.46
CA GLN A 134 -10.08 0.68 10.38
C GLN A 134 -10.20 -0.03 9.04
N ILE A 135 -10.91 0.59 8.10
CA ILE A 135 -11.10 0.05 6.74
C ILE A 135 -10.32 0.93 5.77
N LYS A 136 -9.56 0.31 4.87
CA LYS A 136 -8.83 0.99 3.81
C LYS A 136 -9.27 0.46 2.46
N ALA A 137 -9.31 1.32 1.45
CA ALA A 137 -9.38 0.86 0.05
C ALA A 137 -8.07 0.15 -0.33
N LEU A 138 -8.16 -0.85 -1.20
CA LEU A 138 -7.03 -1.57 -1.76
C LEU A 138 -7.07 -1.42 -3.29
N SER A 139 -5.91 -1.14 -3.88
CA SER A 139 -5.72 -0.97 -5.32
C SER A 139 -4.39 -1.61 -5.77
N ASP A 140 -4.11 -1.64 -7.07
CA ASP A 140 -2.79 -2.05 -7.57
C ASP A 140 -1.68 -1.02 -7.28
N GLY A 141 -2.06 0.21 -6.89
CA GLY A 141 -1.18 1.25 -6.35
C GLY A 141 -0.85 1.08 -4.86
N GLY A 142 -1.53 0.16 -4.16
CA GLY A 142 -1.34 -0.13 -2.74
C GLY A 142 -2.57 0.14 -1.87
N GLU A 143 -2.32 0.33 -0.57
CA GLU A 143 -3.34 0.67 0.42
C GLU A 143 -3.70 2.16 0.36
N GLY A 144 -4.99 2.47 0.26
CA GLY A 144 -5.51 3.83 0.35
C GLY A 144 -5.56 4.37 1.79
N VAL A 145 -6.10 5.57 1.93
CA VAL A 145 -6.31 6.20 3.24
C VAL A 145 -7.34 5.41 4.05
N GLY A 146 -7.07 5.26 5.35
CA GLY A 146 -7.96 4.54 6.26
C GLY A 146 -9.13 5.39 6.72
N SER A 147 -10.27 4.74 6.93
CA SER A 147 -11.44 5.33 7.58
C SER A 147 -11.10 5.90 8.96
N GLU A 148 -12.00 6.71 9.50
CA GLU A 148 -11.98 7.00 10.93
C GLU A 148 -12.03 5.69 11.73
N PRO A 149 -11.25 5.55 12.82
CA PRO A 149 -11.22 4.33 13.59
C PRO A 149 -12.52 4.08 14.34
N ILE A 150 -13.11 2.90 14.15
CA ILE A 150 -14.25 2.43 14.93
C ILE A 150 -13.72 1.86 16.24
N HIS A 151 -14.19 2.41 17.36
CA HIS A 151 -13.81 1.96 18.69
C HIS A 151 -14.92 1.08 19.27
N ILE A 152 -14.65 -0.22 19.35
CA ILE A 152 -15.53 -1.17 20.03
C ILE A 152 -14.97 -1.38 21.43
N HIS A 153 -15.72 -0.95 22.44
CA HIS A 153 -15.36 -1.15 23.84
C HIS A 153 -15.91 -2.49 24.34
N LYS A 154 -15.34 -2.99 25.43
CA LYS A 154 -15.80 -4.21 26.11
C LYS A 154 -17.33 -4.23 26.22
N LEU A 155 -17.91 -5.27 25.65
CA LEU A 155 -19.33 -5.63 25.77
C LEU A 155 -19.58 -6.38 27.08
#